data_AF-A0A3Q2I7Q0-F1
#
_entry.id   AF-A0A3Q2I7Q0-F1
#
_cell.length_a   1.000
_cell.length_b   1.000
_cell.length_c   1.000
_cell.angle_alpha   90.00
_cell.angle_beta   90.00
_cell.angle_gamma   90.00
#
_symmetry.space_group_name_H-M   'P 1'
#
loop_
_entity.id
_entity.type
_entity.pdbx_description
1 polymer ?
#
loop_
_entity_poly.entity_id
_entity_poly.type
_entity_poly.pdbx_seq_one_letter_code
_entity_poly.pdbx_strand_id
1 'polypeptide(L)'
;MAAAPGALGAWQAGRARLVAACCARLGPGSRLPDSLMGRQVGPAMWARGWAPAAGGAAPRRGYSSEVKTEDELRVRYLEEENRGIVVLGINRAYAKNSFSKNLIKMLSKAVDALKSDKKVRTIIVRSEVPGIFCAGADLKERVKMNSSEVGPFVSKIRAVINEIGGTQRLPRAIGMSLAKELIFSARVLDGQEAKAVGLVSHVLEQNQEGDAAYRKALDLAREFLPQGPVAMRVAKLAINQGMEVDLVTGLAIEEACYAQTIPTKDRLEGLLAFKEKRPPRYKGE
;
A
#
# COMPACT_ATOMS: atom_id res chain seq x y z
N MET A 1 18.43 -30.42 -39.62
CA MET A 1 17.14 -31.13 -39.79
C MET A 1 16.51 -31.21 -38.40
N ALA A 2 15.57 -30.33 -38.04
CA ALA A 2 14.11 -30.46 -38.24
C ALA A 2 13.55 -31.69 -37.46
N ALA A 3 12.51 -31.64 -36.62
CA ALA A 3 11.52 -30.62 -36.24
C ALA A 3 10.84 -31.03 -34.89
N ALA A 4 10.14 -30.08 -34.25
CA ALA A 4 9.35 -30.20 -33.00
C ALA A 4 7.88 -30.69 -33.27
N PRO A 5 6.82 -30.47 -32.45
CA PRO A 5 6.61 -30.37 -30.98
C PRO A 5 5.31 -31.08 -30.44
N GLY A 6 5.05 -31.04 -29.12
CA GLY A 6 3.70 -31.21 -28.50
C GLY A 6 3.76 -31.32 -26.95
N ALA A 7 3.54 -30.25 -26.17
CA ALA A 7 2.29 -29.85 -25.46
C ALA A 7 1.89 -30.80 -24.29
N LEU A 8 1.46 -30.42 -23.07
CA LEU A 8 1.09 -29.20 -22.35
C LEU A 8 0.86 -29.61 -20.87
N GLY A 9 1.12 -28.76 -19.88
CA GLY A 9 0.83 -29.06 -18.46
C GLY A 9 0.96 -27.82 -17.56
N ALA A 10 -0.15 -27.10 -17.39
CA ALA A 10 -0.29 -25.76 -16.84
C ALA A 10 0.32 -25.51 -15.44
N TRP A 11 1.13 -24.46 -15.33
CA TRP A 11 1.49 -23.81 -14.07
C TRP A 11 0.60 -22.57 -13.87
N GLN A 12 -0.25 -22.60 -12.84
CA GLN A 12 -1.10 -21.47 -12.47
C GLN A 12 -0.32 -20.47 -11.61
N ALA A 13 0.15 -19.39 -12.23
CA ALA A 13 0.67 -18.23 -11.51
C ALA A 13 -0.48 -17.39 -10.95
N GLY A 14 -0.52 -17.24 -9.62
CA GLY A 14 -1.49 -16.43 -8.90
C GLY A 14 -1.28 -14.93 -9.16
N ARG A 15 -2.17 -14.33 -9.94
CA ARG A 15 -2.20 -12.88 -10.21
C ARG A 15 -2.80 -12.13 -9.02
N ALA A 16 -1.99 -11.41 -8.25
CA ALA A 16 -2.48 -10.38 -7.34
C ALA A 16 -2.88 -9.13 -8.14
N ARG A 17 -4.09 -8.60 -7.88
CA ARG A 17 -4.63 -7.41 -8.56
C ARG A 17 -4.40 -6.17 -7.69
N LEU A 18 -3.75 -5.16 -8.26
CA LEU A 18 -3.74 -3.80 -7.72
C LEU A 18 -4.48 -2.91 -8.73
N VAL A 19 -5.68 -2.46 -8.36
CA VAL A 19 -6.49 -1.55 -9.19
C VAL A 19 -6.19 -0.13 -8.73
N ALA A 20 -5.43 0.61 -9.53
CA ALA A 20 -5.31 2.05 -9.36
C ALA A 20 -6.64 2.70 -9.80
N ALA A 21 -7.43 3.18 -8.84
CA ALA A 21 -8.63 3.94 -9.12
C ALA A 21 -8.24 5.35 -9.60
N CYS A 22 -8.23 5.55 -10.92
CA CYS A 22 -8.06 6.86 -11.53
C CYS A 22 -9.35 7.67 -11.36
N CYS A 23 -9.39 8.63 -10.42
CA CYS A 23 -10.42 9.66 -10.39
C CYS A 23 -10.00 10.81 -11.29
N ALA A 24 -10.46 10.81 -12.54
CA ALA A 24 -10.49 12.02 -13.36
C ALA A 24 -11.60 12.95 -12.84
N ARG A 25 -11.28 14.21 -12.56
CA ARG A 25 -12.28 15.29 -12.47
C ARG A 25 -12.13 16.22 -13.66
N LEU A 26 -13.27 16.41 -14.32
CA LEU A 26 -13.58 17.42 -15.31
C LEU A 26 -13.38 18.83 -14.70
N GLY A 27 -12.68 19.70 -15.43
CA GLY A 27 -12.63 21.13 -15.17
C GLY A 27 -13.78 21.87 -15.88
N PRO A 28 -14.24 23.03 -15.37
CA PRO A 28 -15.36 23.76 -15.94
C PRO A 28 -14.93 24.75 -17.04
N GLY A 29 -15.76 24.84 -18.09
CA GLY A 29 -16.09 26.05 -18.84
C GLY A 29 -14.97 26.93 -19.40
N SER A 30 -14.65 26.74 -20.67
CA SER A 30 -14.38 27.86 -21.58
C SER A 30 -15.12 27.61 -22.90
N ARG A 31 -15.97 28.57 -23.30
CA ARG A 31 -16.67 28.57 -24.59
C ARG A 31 -15.66 28.86 -25.70
N LEU A 32 -15.70 28.08 -26.76
CA LEU A 32 -15.10 28.44 -28.05
C LEU A 32 -16.19 28.43 -29.13
N PRO A 33 -16.08 29.30 -30.15
CA PRO A 33 -17.17 29.63 -31.06
C PRO A 33 -17.44 28.56 -32.11
N ASP A 34 -18.70 28.54 -32.58
CA ASP A 34 -19.20 27.74 -33.68
C ASP A 34 -18.46 28.03 -35.00
N SER A 35 -17.72 27.06 -35.52
CA SER A 35 -17.65 26.78 -36.96
C SER A 35 -16.80 25.55 -37.25
N LEU A 36 -17.45 24.53 -37.80
CA LEU A 36 -17.01 23.62 -38.88
C LEU A 36 -17.72 22.27 -38.71
N MET A 37 -18.88 22.17 -39.37
CA MET A 37 -19.52 20.91 -39.70
C MET A 37 -18.56 20.06 -40.53
N GLY A 38 -18.34 18.80 -40.13
CA GLY A 38 -17.58 17.83 -40.89
C GLY A 38 -17.77 16.39 -40.40
N ARG A 39 -18.68 15.67 -41.05
CA ARG A 39 -18.83 14.20 -41.16
C ARG A 39 -18.87 13.34 -39.88
N GLN A 40 -20.08 12.85 -39.59
CA GLN A 40 -20.33 11.64 -38.80
C GLN A 40 -19.71 10.40 -39.46
N VAL A 41 -19.00 9.59 -38.67
CA VAL A 41 -18.68 8.19 -38.99
C VAL A 41 -19.16 7.35 -37.81
N GLY A 42 -20.14 6.48 -38.05
CA GLY A 42 -20.81 5.67 -37.03
C GLY A 42 -19.91 4.55 -36.47
N PRO A 43 -20.21 4.04 -35.25
CA PRO A 43 -19.43 2.97 -34.65
C PRO A 43 -19.79 1.61 -35.27
N ALA A 44 -18.80 0.96 -35.88
CA ALA A 44 -18.90 -0.40 -36.38
C ALA A 44 -18.97 -1.42 -35.23
N MET A 45 -19.97 -2.30 -35.32
CA MET A 45 -20.25 -3.44 -34.46
C MET A 45 -19.08 -4.43 -34.38
N TRP A 46 -18.59 -4.70 -33.17
CA TRP A 46 -17.90 -5.95 -32.83
C TRP A 46 -18.50 -6.52 -31.54
N ALA A 47 -19.73 -7.03 -31.64
CA ALA A 47 -20.27 -7.98 -30.68
C ALA A 47 -19.88 -9.39 -31.15
N ARG A 48 -18.86 -10.00 -30.53
CA ARG A 48 -18.68 -11.45 -30.58
C ARG A 48 -19.12 -12.03 -29.24
N GLY A 49 -20.21 -12.78 -29.31
CA GLY A 49 -20.86 -13.43 -28.18
C GLY A 49 -20.00 -14.53 -27.56
N TRP A 50 -20.17 -14.69 -26.25
CA TRP A 50 -19.68 -15.82 -25.49
C TRP A 50 -20.78 -16.88 -25.42
N ALA A 51 -20.51 -18.10 -25.88
CA ALA A 51 -21.33 -19.27 -25.60
C ALA A 51 -20.78 -20.00 -24.35
N PRO A 52 -21.62 -20.50 -23.43
CA PRO A 52 -21.14 -21.26 -22.28
C PRO A 52 -20.85 -22.71 -22.69
N ALA A 53 -19.64 -23.20 -22.41
CA ALA A 53 -19.37 -24.63 -22.42
C ALA A 53 -19.90 -25.26 -21.13
N ALA A 54 -20.63 -26.37 -21.28
CA ALA A 54 -21.22 -27.15 -20.22
C ALA A 54 -20.17 -27.93 -19.40
N GLY A 55 -20.48 -28.17 -18.12
CA GLY A 55 -20.00 -29.32 -17.36
C GLY A 55 -18.79 -29.08 -16.43
N GLY A 56 -19.07 -28.94 -15.13
CA GLY A 56 -18.06 -29.03 -14.07
C GLY A 56 -18.48 -28.29 -12.79
N ALA A 57 -19.21 -28.96 -11.89
CA ALA A 57 -19.58 -28.39 -10.60
C ALA A 57 -18.33 -28.24 -9.71
N ALA A 58 -17.78 -27.02 -9.63
CA ALA A 58 -16.80 -26.66 -8.63
C ALA A 58 -17.48 -26.56 -7.24
N PRO A 59 -16.86 -27.05 -6.15
CA PRO A 59 -17.46 -27.00 -4.83
C PRO A 59 -17.63 -25.54 -4.41
N ARG A 60 -18.89 -25.13 -4.21
CA ARG A 60 -19.24 -23.83 -3.65
C ARG A 60 -18.80 -23.81 -2.18
N ARG A 61 -17.62 -23.28 -1.89
CA ARG A 61 -17.28 -22.87 -0.52
C ARG A 61 -18.20 -21.71 -0.14
N GLY A 62 -19.21 -22.00 0.67
CA GLY A 62 -20.05 -20.99 1.29
C GLY A 62 -19.17 -20.11 2.19
N TYR A 63 -19.01 -18.85 1.81
CA TYR A 63 -18.60 -17.84 2.77
C TYR A 63 -19.81 -17.58 3.67
N SER A 64 -19.70 -17.99 4.93
CA SER A 64 -20.67 -17.61 5.96
C SER A 64 -20.87 -16.09 5.93
N SER A 65 -22.12 -15.67 5.82
CA SER A 65 -22.54 -14.28 5.60
C SER A 65 -22.50 -13.41 6.86
N GLU A 66 -21.87 -13.86 7.94
CA GLU A 66 -21.87 -13.19 9.23
C GLU A 66 -20.44 -12.88 9.70
N VAL A 67 -19.67 -12.15 8.89
CA VAL A 67 -18.49 -11.45 9.43
C VAL A 67 -19.00 -10.17 10.08
N LYS A 68 -18.93 -10.11 11.43
CA LYS A 68 -19.25 -8.90 12.18
C LYS A 68 -18.44 -7.73 11.61
N THR A 69 -19.10 -6.59 11.36
CA THR A 69 -18.50 -5.36 10.81
C THR A 69 -17.31 -4.82 11.63
N GLU A 70 -17.13 -5.30 12.85
CA GLU A 70 -16.04 -4.94 13.77
C GLU A 70 -14.72 -5.70 13.50
N ASP A 71 -14.75 -6.77 12.70
CA ASP A 71 -13.58 -7.62 12.41
C ASP A 71 -12.85 -7.28 11.07
N GLU A 72 -13.25 -6.20 10.38
CA GLU A 72 -12.69 -5.83 9.07
C GLU A 72 -11.22 -5.37 9.13
N LEU A 73 -10.78 -4.86 10.29
CA LEU A 73 -9.41 -4.44 10.54
C LEU A 73 -8.95 -5.00 11.88
N ARG A 74 -7.89 -5.80 11.86
CA ARG A 74 -7.25 -6.40 13.03
C ARG A 74 -5.95 -5.68 13.34
N VAL A 75 -5.80 -5.22 14.58
CA VAL A 75 -4.56 -4.62 15.09
C VAL A 75 -3.92 -5.62 16.04
N ARG A 76 -2.77 -6.18 15.66
CA ARG A 76 -2.06 -7.18 16.47
C ARG A 76 -0.75 -6.61 16.96
N TYR A 77 -0.57 -6.59 18.27
CA TYR A 77 0.73 -6.36 18.90
C TYR A 77 1.46 -7.69 18.96
N LEU A 78 2.63 -7.76 18.33
CA LEU A 78 3.43 -8.99 18.35
C LEU A 78 4.31 -9.03 19.59
N GLU A 79 4.57 -10.23 20.06
CA GLU A 79 5.32 -10.52 21.29
C GLU A 79 6.66 -11.22 20.98
N GLU A 80 7.42 -11.54 22.04
CA GLU A 80 8.69 -12.28 21.97
C GLU A 80 9.74 -11.60 21.07
N GLU A 81 10.28 -12.32 20.08
CA GLU A 81 11.24 -11.81 19.10
C GLU A 81 10.68 -10.67 18.23
N ASN A 82 9.36 -10.54 18.16
CA ASN A 82 8.67 -9.54 17.36
C ASN A 82 8.13 -8.39 18.23
N ARG A 83 8.54 -8.31 19.50
CA ARG A 83 8.10 -7.26 20.43
C ARG A 83 8.46 -5.87 19.91
N GLY A 84 7.43 -5.04 19.76
CA GLY A 84 7.54 -3.69 19.19
C GLY A 84 7.08 -3.59 17.73
N ILE A 85 6.72 -4.72 17.11
CA ILE A 85 6.06 -4.76 15.80
C ILE A 85 4.55 -4.78 16.00
N VAL A 86 3.83 -3.93 15.25
CA VAL A 86 2.37 -3.96 15.16
C VAL A 86 1.94 -4.31 13.75
N VAL A 87 0.98 -5.23 13.63
CA VAL A 87 0.41 -5.63 12.34
C VAL A 87 -1.02 -5.10 12.20
N LEU A 88 -1.24 -4.30 11.16
CA LEU A 88 -2.56 -3.89 10.68
C LEU A 88 -3.02 -4.85 9.58
N GLY A 89 -3.89 -5.77 9.93
CA GLY A 89 -4.45 -6.79 9.04
C GLY A 89 -5.83 -6.43 8.50
N ILE A 90 -5.94 -6.22 7.19
CA ILE A 90 -7.24 -5.98 6.53
C ILE A 90 -7.91 -7.33 6.22
N ASN A 91 -9.09 -7.55 6.80
CA ASN A 91 -9.84 -8.81 6.71
C ASN A 91 -11.25 -8.59 6.18
N ARG A 92 -11.37 -8.24 4.90
CA ARG A 92 -12.65 -7.95 4.23
C ARG A 92 -12.76 -8.71 2.91
N ALA A 93 -12.67 -10.04 3.00
CA ALA A 93 -12.64 -10.95 1.85
C ALA A 93 -13.85 -10.77 0.90
N TYR A 94 -15.05 -10.64 1.47
CA TYR A 94 -16.31 -10.51 0.74
C TYR A 94 -16.37 -9.29 -0.20
N ALA A 95 -15.54 -8.28 0.06
CA ALA A 95 -15.46 -7.07 -0.75
C ALA A 95 -14.03 -6.79 -1.26
N LYS A 96 -13.17 -7.81 -1.31
CA LYS A 96 -11.79 -7.73 -1.82
C LYS A 96 -10.98 -6.61 -1.15
N ASN A 97 -11.17 -6.42 0.16
CA ASN A 97 -10.53 -5.36 0.95
C ASN A 97 -10.69 -3.95 0.37
N SER A 98 -11.80 -3.68 -0.32
CA SER A 98 -12.08 -2.33 -0.78
C SER A 98 -12.34 -1.39 0.41
N PHE A 99 -11.94 -0.13 0.24
CA PHE A 99 -12.09 0.94 1.23
C PHE A 99 -13.54 1.40 1.33
N SER A 100 -14.28 0.79 2.28
CA SER A 100 -15.59 1.22 2.76
C SER A 100 -15.48 2.40 3.71
N LYS A 101 -16.60 3.13 3.93
CA LYS A 101 -16.72 4.15 4.98
C LYS A 101 -16.31 3.59 6.36
N ASN A 102 -16.70 2.34 6.64
CA ASN A 102 -16.37 1.65 7.89
C ASN A 102 -14.87 1.34 8.03
N LEU A 103 -14.28 0.68 7.02
CA LEU A 103 -12.85 0.32 7.05
C LEU A 103 -11.97 1.56 7.18
N ILE A 104 -12.30 2.65 6.48
CA ILE A 104 -11.57 3.92 6.60
C ILE A 104 -11.71 4.54 8.00
N LYS A 105 -12.88 4.44 8.64
CA LYS A 105 -13.08 4.88 10.03
C LYS A 105 -12.23 4.04 11.00
N MET A 106 -12.21 2.73 10.84
CA MET A 106 -11.39 1.83 11.66
C MET A 106 -9.89 2.10 11.46
N LEU A 107 -9.46 2.27 10.22
CA LEU A 107 -8.06 2.52 9.88
C LEU A 107 -7.58 3.88 10.42
N SER A 108 -8.39 4.94 10.29
CA SER A 108 -8.11 6.24 10.91
C SER A 108 -7.94 6.13 12.42
N LYS A 109 -8.88 5.45 13.11
CA LYS A 109 -8.79 5.23 14.55
C LYS A 109 -7.53 4.45 14.94
N ALA A 110 -7.19 3.40 14.19
CA ALA A 110 -6.02 2.59 14.47
C ALA A 110 -4.73 3.39 14.27
N VAL A 111 -4.63 4.17 13.19
CA VAL A 111 -3.46 5.02 12.93
C VAL A 111 -3.31 6.10 14.00
N ASP A 112 -4.40 6.75 14.42
CA ASP A 112 -4.36 7.75 15.48
C ASP A 112 -3.92 7.18 16.83
N ALA A 113 -4.37 5.98 17.18
CA ALA A 113 -3.89 5.26 18.36
C ALA A 113 -2.37 4.97 18.25
N LEU A 114 -1.91 4.47 17.11
CA LEU A 114 -0.50 4.10 16.90
C LEU A 114 0.45 5.29 16.85
N LYS A 115 0.00 6.49 16.44
CA LYS A 115 0.82 7.72 16.47
C LYS A 115 1.31 8.06 17.88
N SER A 116 0.50 7.79 18.90
CA SER A 116 0.81 8.12 20.30
C SER A 116 1.45 6.97 21.07
N ASP A 117 1.50 5.77 20.49
CA ASP A 117 2.05 4.59 21.13
C ASP A 117 3.60 4.63 21.15
N LYS A 118 4.16 4.77 22.34
CA LYS A 118 5.62 4.82 22.56
C LYS A 118 6.28 3.45 22.47
N LYS A 119 5.52 2.34 22.58
CA LYS A 119 6.06 0.97 22.55
C LYS A 119 6.29 0.48 21.11
N VAL A 120 5.58 1.05 20.15
CA VAL A 120 5.66 0.67 18.74
C VAL A 120 6.97 1.17 18.14
N ARG A 121 7.72 0.24 17.54
CA ARG A 121 8.96 0.48 16.80
C ARG A 121 8.75 0.36 15.29
N THR A 122 7.90 -0.58 14.84
CA THR A 122 7.61 -0.78 13.41
C THR A 122 6.16 -1.21 13.21
N ILE A 123 5.54 -0.77 12.11
CA ILE A 123 4.16 -1.12 11.74
C ILE A 123 4.20 -1.83 10.39
N ILE A 124 3.53 -2.97 10.28
CA ILE A 124 3.32 -3.71 9.04
C ILE A 124 1.85 -3.62 8.66
N VAL A 125 1.57 -3.20 7.43
CA VAL A 125 0.21 -3.22 6.86
C VAL A 125 0.11 -4.39 5.91
N ARG A 126 -0.83 -5.31 6.14
CA ARG A 126 -1.08 -6.47 5.27
C ARG A 126 -2.58 -6.70 5.09
N SER A 127 -2.94 -7.55 4.13
CA SER A 127 -4.27 -8.17 4.14
C SER A 127 -4.22 -9.57 4.71
N GLU A 128 -5.18 -9.96 5.55
CA GLU A 128 -5.40 -11.34 6.02
C GLU A 128 -6.07 -12.26 4.97
N VAL A 129 -6.40 -11.74 3.79
CA VAL A 129 -7.10 -12.46 2.72
C VAL A 129 -6.10 -12.91 1.65
N PRO A 130 -5.93 -14.23 1.42
CA PRO A 130 -5.01 -14.73 0.41
C PRO A 130 -5.32 -14.18 -1.00
N GLY A 131 -4.28 -13.76 -1.72
CA GLY A 131 -4.36 -13.28 -3.10
C GLY A 131 -4.93 -11.85 -3.28
N ILE A 132 -5.32 -11.17 -2.21
CA ILE A 132 -5.92 -9.83 -2.27
C ILE A 132 -5.28 -8.92 -1.24
N PHE A 133 -4.56 -7.88 -1.68
CA PHE A 133 -4.13 -6.82 -0.77
C PHE A 133 -5.28 -5.82 -0.54
N CYS A 134 -5.62 -5.03 -1.56
CA CYS A 134 -6.70 -4.05 -1.54
C CYS A 134 -7.15 -3.74 -2.97
N ALA A 135 -8.46 -3.77 -3.23
CA ALA A 135 -9.02 -3.44 -4.54
C ALA A 135 -9.25 -1.93 -4.78
N GLY A 136 -8.91 -1.06 -3.82
CA GLY A 136 -9.15 0.38 -3.90
C GLY A 136 -10.49 0.79 -3.29
N ALA A 137 -11.13 1.84 -3.81
CA ALA A 137 -12.38 2.36 -3.26
C ALA A 137 -13.56 1.37 -3.43
N ASP A 138 -14.48 1.31 -2.46
CA ASP A 138 -15.67 0.47 -2.56
C ASP A 138 -16.69 1.06 -3.55
N LEU A 139 -16.78 0.46 -4.74
CA LEU A 139 -17.67 0.91 -5.81
C LEU A 139 -19.16 0.77 -5.43
N LYS A 140 -19.54 -0.20 -4.59
CA LYS A 140 -20.95 -0.38 -4.19
C LYS A 140 -21.42 0.75 -3.29
N GLU A 141 -20.55 1.22 -2.40
CA GLU A 141 -20.83 2.41 -1.59
C GLU A 141 -20.78 3.66 -2.45
N ARG A 142 -19.84 3.75 -3.39
CA ARG A 142 -19.68 4.89 -4.29
C ARG A 142 -20.94 5.16 -5.11
N VAL A 143 -21.60 4.11 -5.60
CA VAL A 143 -22.85 4.22 -6.38
C VAL A 143 -24.00 4.78 -5.56
N LYS A 144 -24.03 4.55 -4.24
CA LYS A 144 -25.09 5.02 -3.34
C LYS A 144 -24.84 6.41 -2.76
N MET A 145 -23.67 7.00 -3.00
CA MET A 145 -23.29 8.31 -2.45
C MET A 145 -23.80 9.46 -3.31
N ASN A 146 -24.34 10.49 -2.65
CA ASN A 146 -24.71 11.73 -3.32
C ASN A 146 -23.47 12.56 -3.71
N SER A 147 -23.62 13.45 -4.70
CA SER A 147 -22.53 14.30 -5.22
C SER A 147 -21.81 15.13 -4.14
N SER A 148 -22.52 15.55 -3.10
CA SER A 148 -21.98 16.29 -1.96
C SER A 148 -21.12 15.43 -1.03
N GLU A 149 -21.37 14.11 -0.94
CA GLU A 149 -20.64 13.20 -0.05
C GLU A 149 -19.33 12.70 -0.65
N VAL A 150 -19.20 12.76 -1.98
CA VAL A 150 -18.06 12.24 -2.73
C VAL A 150 -16.76 12.91 -2.32
N GLY A 151 -16.77 14.24 -2.27
CA GLY A 151 -15.58 15.04 -1.97
C GLY A 151 -15.02 14.68 -0.59
N PRO A 152 -15.83 14.82 0.49
CA PRO A 152 -15.44 14.42 1.83
C PRO A 152 -14.94 12.97 1.93
N PHE A 153 -15.60 12.03 1.25
CA PHE A 153 -15.20 10.62 1.27
C PHE A 153 -13.82 10.38 0.63
N VAL A 154 -13.60 10.89 -0.59
CA VAL A 154 -12.31 10.76 -1.29
C VAL A 154 -11.21 11.48 -0.53
N SER A 155 -11.49 12.66 0.04
CA SER A 155 -10.52 13.37 0.88
C SER A 155 -10.15 12.58 2.13
N LYS A 156 -11.11 11.92 2.77
CA LYS A 156 -10.85 11.08 3.95
C LYS A 156 -10.02 9.84 3.61
N ILE A 157 -10.34 9.17 2.49
CA ILE A 157 -9.51 8.09 1.96
C ILE A 157 -8.09 8.61 1.72
N ARG A 158 -7.94 9.73 1.02
CA ARG A 158 -6.63 10.33 0.73
C ARG A 158 -5.89 10.73 2.00
N ALA A 159 -6.55 11.19 3.06
CA ALA A 159 -5.89 11.54 4.31
C ALA A 159 -5.31 10.29 4.98
N VAL A 160 -6.12 9.25 5.19
CA VAL A 160 -5.69 7.99 5.81
C VAL A 160 -4.64 7.29 4.93
N ILE A 161 -4.87 7.26 3.62
CA ILE A 161 -3.89 6.74 2.67
C ILE A 161 -2.66 7.64 2.61
N ASN A 162 -2.73 8.95 2.83
CA ASN A 162 -1.52 9.78 2.87
C ASN A 162 -0.68 9.46 4.10
N GLU A 163 -1.29 9.00 5.19
CA GLU A 163 -0.57 8.45 6.33
C GLU A 163 0.09 7.09 6.00
N ILE A 164 -0.28 6.44 4.88
CA ILE A 164 0.11 5.06 4.51
C ILE A 164 0.80 4.93 3.12
N GLY A 165 0.67 5.87 2.17
CA GLY A 165 1.16 5.82 0.77
C GLY A 165 0.13 6.31 -0.29
N GLY A 166 0.35 7.39 -1.07
CA GLY A 166 -0.67 8.03 -1.96
C GLY A 166 -0.19 8.41 -3.38
N THR A 167 -1.07 8.93 -4.26
CA THR A 167 -0.78 9.13 -5.71
C THR A 167 0.36 10.11 -6.03
N GLN A 168 0.57 11.13 -5.20
CA GLN A 168 1.74 12.02 -5.30
C GLN A 168 3.07 11.28 -5.11
N ARG A 169 3.03 10.09 -4.48
CA ARG A 169 4.21 9.27 -4.22
C ARG A 169 4.62 8.41 -5.39
N LEU A 170 3.71 8.07 -6.32
CA LEU A 170 4.10 7.23 -7.46
C LEU A 170 5.16 7.93 -8.34
N PRO A 171 4.99 9.19 -8.78
CA PRO A 171 6.05 9.90 -9.51
C PRO A 171 7.31 10.15 -8.70
N ARG A 172 7.21 10.28 -7.36
CA ARG A 172 8.38 10.43 -6.47
C ARG A 172 9.13 9.11 -6.28
N ALA A 173 8.45 7.97 -6.41
CA ALA A 173 9.04 6.65 -6.23
C ALA A 173 9.70 6.13 -7.53
N ILE A 174 9.02 6.26 -8.68
CA ILE A 174 9.46 5.66 -9.94
C ILE A 174 9.76 6.67 -11.05
N GLY A 175 9.74 7.97 -10.71
CA GLY A 175 9.93 9.06 -11.67
C GLY A 175 8.66 9.44 -12.44
N MET A 176 8.65 10.66 -12.99
CA MET A 176 7.48 11.22 -13.68
C MET A 176 7.10 10.48 -14.96
N SER A 177 8.08 9.99 -15.73
CA SER A 177 7.84 9.35 -17.02
C SER A 177 7.07 8.04 -16.84
N LEU A 178 7.63 7.10 -16.06
CA LEU A 178 7.00 5.80 -15.78
C LEU A 178 5.67 5.97 -15.05
N ALA A 179 5.58 6.90 -14.09
CA ALA A 179 4.32 7.15 -13.40
C ALA A 179 3.21 7.61 -14.37
N LYS A 180 3.51 8.50 -15.33
CA LYS A 180 2.56 8.89 -16.38
C LYS A 180 2.17 7.72 -17.27
N GLU A 181 3.15 6.91 -17.70
CA GLU A 181 2.87 5.71 -18.51
C GLU A 181 1.90 4.77 -17.81
N LEU A 182 2.16 4.43 -16.54
CA LEU A 182 1.30 3.53 -15.76
C LEU A 182 -0.09 4.13 -15.50
N ILE A 183 -0.16 5.42 -15.16
CA ILE A 183 -1.44 6.08 -14.87
C ILE A 183 -2.29 6.18 -16.14
N PHE A 184 -1.72 6.59 -17.27
CA PHE A 184 -2.47 6.79 -18.51
C PHE A 184 -2.85 5.50 -19.19
N SER A 185 -1.99 4.47 -19.13
CA SER A 185 -2.32 3.15 -19.68
C SER A 185 -3.23 2.33 -18.76
N ALA A 186 -3.36 2.72 -17.49
CA ALA A 186 -3.97 1.93 -16.42
C ALA A 186 -3.43 0.48 -16.36
N ARG A 187 -2.18 0.29 -16.77
CA ARG A 187 -1.49 -1.02 -16.80
C ARG A 187 -1.32 -1.53 -15.37
N VAL A 188 -1.60 -2.82 -15.20
CA VAL A 188 -1.35 -3.54 -13.95
C VAL A 188 0.01 -4.23 -14.07
N LEU A 189 0.88 -3.99 -13.09
CA LEU A 189 2.18 -4.64 -13.00
C LEU A 189 2.09 -5.89 -12.12
N ASP A 190 2.87 -6.91 -12.47
CA ASP A 190 3.18 -8.00 -11.53
C ASP A 190 4.31 -7.61 -10.56
N GLY A 191 4.68 -8.53 -9.66
CA GLY A 191 5.70 -8.27 -8.65
C GLY A 191 7.11 -8.05 -9.21
N GLN A 192 7.46 -8.75 -10.30
CA GLN A 192 8.78 -8.64 -10.94
C GLN A 192 8.89 -7.33 -11.72
N GLU A 193 7.84 -6.98 -12.49
CA GLU A 193 7.75 -5.69 -13.17
C GLU A 193 7.77 -4.53 -12.16
N ALA A 194 7.03 -4.64 -11.06
CA ALA A 194 7.03 -3.63 -9.99
C ALA A 194 8.42 -3.45 -9.37
N LYS A 195 9.19 -4.53 -9.22
CA LYS A 195 10.57 -4.46 -8.73
C LYS A 195 11.49 -3.81 -9.77
N ALA A 196 11.34 -4.15 -11.05
CA ALA A 196 12.15 -3.61 -12.14
C ALA A 196 11.99 -2.09 -12.29
N VAL A 197 10.78 -1.55 -12.10
CA VAL A 197 10.53 -0.10 -12.14
C VAL A 197 10.81 0.61 -10.82
N GLY A 198 11.24 -0.11 -9.78
CA GLY A 198 11.53 0.47 -8.45
C GLY A 198 10.30 0.79 -7.60
N LEU A 199 9.12 0.29 -7.96
CA LEU A 199 7.89 0.48 -7.16
C LEU A 199 7.93 -0.31 -5.84
N VAL A 200 8.61 -1.46 -5.84
CA VAL A 200 8.83 -2.28 -4.63
C VAL A 200 10.31 -2.57 -4.43
N SER A 201 10.76 -2.60 -3.17
CA SER A 201 12.15 -2.87 -2.82
C SER A 201 12.50 -4.37 -2.79
N HIS A 202 11.52 -5.24 -2.61
CA HIS A 202 11.72 -6.70 -2.57
C HIS A 202 10.61 -7.42 -3.32
N VAL A 203 10.97 -8.47 -4.05
CA VAL A 203 10.06 -9.41 -4.71
C VAL A 203 10.45 -10.82 -4.28
N LEU A 204 9.45 -11.68 -4.08
CA LEU A 204 9.62 -13.01 -3.52
C LEU A 204 8.72 -13.97 -4.28
N GLU A 205 9.17 -15.21 -4.41
CA GLU A 205 8.31 -16.31 -4.85
C GLU A 205 7.25 -16.59 -3.78
N GLN A 206 6.02 -16.80 -4.23
CA GLN A 206 4.89 -16.99 -3.31
C GLN A 206 4.93 -18.40 -2.72
N ASN A 207 4.76 -18.49 -1.40
CA ASN A 207 4.67 -19.76 -0.69
C ASN A 207 3.24 -20.33 -0.70
N GLN A 208 3.09 -21.57 -0.21
CA GLN A 208 1.81 -22.27 -0.18
C GLN A 208 0.75 -21.57 0.70
N GLU A 209 1.18 -20.90 1.77
CA GLU A 209 0.31 -20.15 2.68
C GLU A 209 -0.14 -18.80 2.12
N GLY A 210 0.48 -18.33 1.03
CA GLY A 210 0.15 -17.07 0.38
C GLY A 210 0.63 -15.82 1.14
N ASP A 211 1.63 -15.96 2.02
CA ASP A 211 2.09 -14.93 2.95
C ASP A 211 3.60 -14.61 2.86
N ALA A 212 4.29 -15.02 1.78
CA ALA A 212 5.74 -14.84 1.63
C ALA A 212 6.18 -13.37 1.81
N ALA A 213 5.42 -12.43 1.24
CA ALA A 213 5.66 -10.99 1.40
C ALA A 213 5.54 -10.52 2.87
N TYR A 214 4.60 -11.10 3.62
CA TYR A 214 4.43 -10.80 5.04
C TYR A 214 5.60 -11.34 5.87
N ARG A 215 6.08 -12.56 5.57
CA ARG A 215 7.25 -13.13 6.25
C ARG A 215 8.50 -12.27 6.05
N LYS A 216 8.77 -11.82 4.81
CA LYS A 216 9.90 -10.91 4.57
C LYS A 216 9.71 -9.54 5.24
N ALA A 217 8.47 -9.04 5.32
CA ALA A 217 8.19 -7.81 6.04
C ALA A 217 8.46 -7.95 7.55
N LEU A 218 8.15 -9.11 8.15
CA LEU A 218 8.51 -9.42 9.53
C LEU A 218 10.02 -9.49 9.72
N ASP A 219 10.74 -10.16 8.81
CA ASP A 219 12.21 -10.22 8.86
C ASP A 219 12.82 -8.82 8.83
N LEU A 220 12.39 -7.99 7.87
CA LEU A 220 12.88 -6.62 7.75
C LEU A 220 12.50 -5.77 8.97
N ALA A 221 11.31 -5.96 9.54
CA ALA A 221 10.90 -5.27 10.75
C ALA A 221 11.78 -5.67 11.95
N ARG A 222 12.19 -6.95 12.05
CA ARG A 222 13.16 -7.41 13.06
C ARG A 222 14.53 -6.77 12.90
N GLU A 223 14.98 -6.51 11.66
CA GLU A 223 16.22 -5.78 11.40
C GLU A 223 16.19 -4.33 11.93
N PHE A 224 14.99 -3.74 12.11
CA PHE A 224 14.77 -2.39 12.64
C PHE A 224 14.57 -2.31 14.16
N LEU A 225 14.34 -3.45 14.82
CA LEU A 225 14.10 -3.46 16.28
C LEU A 225 15.33 -3.05 17.11
N PRO A 226 16.58 -3.43 16.76
CA PRO A 226 17.76 -3.11 17.57
C PRO A 226 18.18 -1.64 17.58
N GLN A 227 17.64 -0.80 16.68
CA GLN A 227 18.04 0.59 16.55
C GLN A 227 17.38 1.50 17.61
N GLY A 228 17.99 2.65 17.87
CA GLY A 228 17.51 3.63 18.85
C GLY A 228 16.13 4.18 18.46
N PRO A 229 15.07 3.99 19.27
CA PRO A 229 13.72 4.41 18.90
C PRO A 229 13.58 5.90 18.60
N VAL A 230 14.27 6.76 19.36
CA VAL A 230 14.26 8.21 19.12
C VAL A 230 14.94 8.53 17.79
N ALA A 231 16.13 7.98 17.55
CA ALA A 231 16.90 8.18 16.32
C ALA A 231 16.10 7.75 15.07
N MET A 232 15.44 6.59 15.11
CA MET A 232 14.62 6.10 13.99
C MET A 232 13.44 7.03 13.67
N ARG A 233 12.79 7.59 14.71
CA ARG A 233 11.65 8.52 14.54
C ARG A 233 12.09 9.84 13.92
N VAL A 234 13.17 10.45 14.42
CA VAL A 234 13.67 11.72 13.89
C VAL A 234 14.34 11.56 12.53
N ALA A 235 14.99 10.42 12.25
CA ALA A 235 15.51 10.12 10.92
C ALA A 235 14.39 10.03 9.87
N LYS A 236 13.28 9.36 10.20
CA LYS A 236 12.09 9.34 9.33
C LYS A 236 11.51 10.75 9.12
N LEU A 237 11.49 11.58 10.16
CA LEU A 237 11.03 12.97 10.07
C LEU A 237 11.92 13.78 9.12
N ALA A 238 13.24 13.73 9.32
CA ALA A 238 14.23 14.44 8.51
C ALA A 238 14.15 14.03 7.03
N ILE A 239 14.09 12.74 6.73
CA ILE A 239 13.97 12.25 5.34
C ILE A 239 12.66 12.73 4.71
N ASN A 240 11.52 12.57 5.39
CA ASN A 240 10.23 12.93 4.82
C ASN A 240 10.07 14.44 4.60
N GLN A 241 10.57 15.27 5.53
CA GLN A 241 10.46 16.72 5.41
C GLN A 241 11.54 17.29 4.48
N GLY A 242 12.78 16.82 4.59
CA GLY A 242 13.91 17.26 3.78
C GLY A 242 13.71 17.01 2.27
N MET A 243 13.04 15.91 1.91
CA MET A 243 12.72 15.60 0.51
C MET A 243 11.67 16.54 -0.13
N GLU A 244 10.95 17.33 0.66
CA GLU A 244 9.91 18.25 0.18
C GLU A 244 10.34 19.73 0.21
N VAL A 245 11.61 20.01 0.52
CA VAL A 245 12.21 21.35 0.55
C VAL A 245 13.51 21.39 -0.27
N ASP A 246 14.12 22.57 -0.40
CA ASP A 246 15.46 22.69 -0.97
C ASP A 246 16.52 22.06 -0.04
N LEU A 247 17.69 21.74 -0.60
CA LEU A 247 18.76 21.05 0.13
C LEU A 247 19.24 21.83 1.37
N VAL A 248 19.34 23.16 1.29
CA VAL A 248 19.85 23.97 2.41
C VAL A 248 18.86 23.91 3.58
N THR A 249 17.57 24.09 3.29
CA THR A 249 16.51 23.92 4.29
C THR A 249 16.47 22.49 4.83
N GLY A 250 16.67 21.49 3.96
CA GLY A 250 16.73 20.07 4.34
C GLY A 250 17.86 19.76 5.33
N LEU A 251 19.05 20.33 5.12
CA LEU A 251 20.18 20.20 6.04
C LEU A 251 19.90 20.84 7.41
N ALA A 252 19.21 21.98 7.44
CA ALA A 252 18.78 22.59 8.71
C ALA A 252 17.76 21.71 9.47
N ILE A 253 16.85 21.05 8.75
CA ILE A 253 15.91 20.07 9.35
C ILE A 253 16.68 18.87 9.90
N GLU A 254 17.68 18.38 9.18
CA GLU A 254 18.55 17.28 9.62
C GLU A 254 19.29 17.65 10.92
N GLU A 255 19.88 18.85 10.99
CA GLU A 255 20.55 19.36 12.19
C GLU A 255 19.59 19.42 13.39
N ALA A 256 18.40 19.97 13.20
CA ALA A 256 17.38 20.05 14.24
C ALA A 256 16.90 18.67 14.71
N CYS A 257 16.78 17.70 13.80
CA CYS A 257 16.45 16.31 14.13
C CYS A 257 17.60 15.62 14.87
N TYR A 258 18.84 15.83 14.45
CA TYR A 258 20.03 15.29 15.09
C TYR A 258 20.19 15.80 16.52
N ALA A 259 19.95 17.09 16.75
CA ALA A 259 20.00 17.72 18.07
C ALA A 259 19.09 17.03 19.10
N GLN A 260 17.96 16.48 18.69
CA GLN A 260 17.04 15.73 19.57
C GLN A 260 17.65 14.41 20.09
N THR A 261 18.62 13.83 19.39
CA THR A 261 19.28 12.59 19.80
C THR A 261 20.42 12.83 20.79
N ILE A 262 21.01 14.02 20.80
CA ILE A 262 22.16 14.37 21.65
C ILE A 262 21.88 14.20 23.15
N PRO A 263 20.76 14.69 23.72
CA PRO A 263 20.49 14.56 25.15
C PRO A 263 19.91 13.20 25.57
N THR A 264 19.75 12.24 24.65
CA THR A 264 19.14 10.94 24.96
C THR A 264 20.08 10.01 25.72
N LYS A 265 19.51 9.17 26.59
CA LYS A 265 20.24 8.09 27.25
C LYS A 265 20.63 7.01 26.25
N ASP A 266 19.81 6.78 25.23
CA ASP A 266 20.11 5.85 24.15
C ASP A 266 21.43 6.17 23.44
N ARG A 267 21.74 7.46 23.22
CA ARG A 267 23.05 7.86 22.67
C ARG A 267 24.21 7.43 23.58
N LEU A 268 24.08 7.66 24.88
CA LEU A 268 25.11 7.26 25.87
C LEU A 268 25.26 5.74 25.95
N GLU A 269 24.16 5.01 25.95
CA GLU A 269 24.13 3.55 25.90
C GLU A 269 24.78 3.01 24.63
N GLY A 270 24.57 3.64 23.47
CA GLY A 270 25.23 3.27 22.23
C GLY A 270 26.75 3.38 22.31
N LEU A 271 27.26 4.48 22.87
CA LEU A 271 28.69 4.69 23.08
C LEU A 271 29.27 3.72 24.12
N LEU A 272 28.53 3.46 25.20
CA LEU A 272 28.93 2.53 26.25
C LEU A 272 28.99 1.08 25.72
N ALA A 273 27.95 0.64 25.02
CA ALA A 273 27.89 -0.69 24.42
C ALA A 273 29.02 -0.93 23.41
N PHE A 274 29.38 0.10 22.63
CA PHE A 274 30.52 0.05 21.73
C PHE A 274 31.85 -0.10 22.49
N LYS A 275 32.05 0.69 23.54
CA LYS A 275 33.23 0.60 24.42
C LYS A 275 33.35 -0.79 25.07
N GLU A 276 32.23 -1.36 25.48
CA GLU A 276 32.13 -2.66 26.15
C GLU A 276 32.02 -3.86 25.17
N LYS A 277 32.02 -3.60 23.85
CA LYS A 277 31.88 -4.61 22.79
C LYS A 277 30.66 -5.53 22.96
N ARG A 278 29.54 -4.97 23.43
CA ARG A 278 28.27 -5.69 23.60
C ARG A 278 27.17 -5.08 22.73
N PRO A 279 26.07 -5.81 22.46
CA PRO A 279 24.90 -5.24 21.81
C PRO A 279 24.28 -4.11 22.67
N PRO A 280 23.87 -2.98 22.07
CA PRO A 280 23.20 -1.90 22.78
C PRO A 280 21.77 -2.29 23.18
N ARG A 281 21.29 -1.73 24.29
CA ARG A 281 19.94 -1.95 24.83
C ARG A 281 19.16 -0.65 24.91
N TYR A 282 18.62 -0.20 23.78
CA TYR A 282 17.87 1.06 23.70
C TYR A 282 16.45 0.98 24.27
N LYS A 283 16.05 2.05 24.95
CA LYS A 283 14.76 2.21 25.64
C LYS A 283 13.87 3.31 25.06
N GLY A 284 14.41 4.18 24.21
CA GLY A 284 13.68 5.31 23.63
C GLY A 284 13.60 6.52 24.56
N GLU A 285 14.64 6.76 25.36
CA GLU A 285 14.78 7.87 26.32
C GLU A 285 16.14 8.56 26.21
#